data_AF-A0A933R618-F1
#
_entry.id   AF-A0A933R618-F1
#
_cell.length_a   1.000
_cell.length_b   1.000
_cell.length_c   1.000
_cell.angle_alpha   90.00
_cell.angle_beta   90.00
_cell.angle_gamma   90.00
#
_symmetry.space_group_name_H-M   'P 1'
#
loop_
_entity.id
_entity.type
_entity.pdbx_description
1 polymer ?
#
loop_
_entity_poly.entity_id
_entity_poly.type
_entity_poly.pdbx_seq_one_letter_code
_entity_poly.pdbx_strand_id
1 'polypeptide(L)'
;MESFERLRIAAALAHCVPGVALELRCGNGDLLTVAYRRLDAQLDPCQLRRALVAPVAPGVPRLADAIVSAELRSGVDDLGAGVLRRVAGETEQRWFATTLGADAAAAVFDRCDLGLADGAMSARVLPDADLGVSVVCLTATHPSAARRLDEVAAWSVGACLVAELGEMLRAVSRAR
;
A
#
# COMPACT_ATOMS: atom_id res chain seq x y z
N MET A 1 -10.73 13.75 -6.96
CA MET A 1 -9.71 12.87 -7.56
C MET A 1 -8.79 12.28 -6.50
N GLU A 2 -8.30 13.06 -5.52
CA GLU A 2 -7.49 12.55 -4.39
C GLU A 2 -8.16 11.44 -3.55
N SER A 3 -9.49 11.45 -3.39
CA SER A 3 -10.20 10.44 -2.61
C SER A 3 -10.07 9.02 -3.20
N PHE A 4 -10.16 8.87 -4.52
CA PHE A 4 -10.10 7.56 -5.17
C PHE A 4 -8.70 6.96 -5.12
N GLU A 5 -7.66 7.78 -5.28
CA GLU A 5 -6.28 7.33 -5.17
C GLU A 5 -5.93 6.87 -3.76
N ARG A 6 -6.37 7.60 -2.74
CA ARG A 6 -6.22 7.16 -1.34
C ARG A 6 -6.98 5.86 -1.08
N LEU A 7 -8.19 5.72 -1.64
CA LEU A 7 -9.00 4.53 -1.49
C LEU A 7 -8.37 3.29 -2.14
N ARG A 8 -7.83 3.38 -3.36
CA ARG A 8 -7.16 2.24 -4.01
C ARG A 8 -5.91 1.81 -3.24
N ILE A 9 -5.13 2.76 -2.72
CA ILE A 9 -3.93 2.47 -1.90
C ILE A 9 -4.34 1.79 -0.59
N ALA A 10 -5.33 2.35 0.11
CA ALA A 10 -5.83 1.77 1.37
C ALA A 10 -6.41 0.37 1.16
N ALA A 11 -7.15 0.15 0.07
CA ALA A 11 -7.69 -1.15 -0.29
C ALA A 11 -6.59 -2.18 -0.59
N ALA A 12 -5.55 -1.79 -1.35
CA ALA A 12 -4.41 -2.65 -1.63
C ALA A 12 -3.67 -3.03 -0.33
N LEU A 13 -3.42 -2.06 0.55
CA LEU A 13 -2.81 -2.31 1.87
C LEU A 13 -3.68 -3.24 2.73
N ALA A 14 -4.98 -3.00 2.83
CA ALA A 14 -5.89 -3.87 3.57
C ALA A 14 -5.96 -5.30 2.98
N HIS A 15 -5.80 -5.43 1.65
CA HIS A 15 -5.78 -6.72 0.97
C HIS A 15 -4.49 -7.50 1.21
N CYS A 16 -3.33 -6.82 1.21
CA CYS A 16 -2.02 -7.46 1.28
C CYS A 16 -1.44 -7.59 2.70
N VAL A 17 -1.73 -6.64 3.60
CA VAL A 17 -1.14 -6.58 4.94
C VAL A 17 -1.99 -7.42 5.91
N PRO A 18 -1.45 -8.52 6.48
CA PRO A 18 -2.27 -9.42 7.30
C PRO A 18 -2.71 -8.78 8.63
N GLY A 19 -3.97 -8.98 9.00
CA GLY A 19 -4.52 -8.50 10.28
C GLY A 19 -4.92 -7.02 10.28
N VAL A 20 -4.83 -6.35 9.13
CA VAL A 20 -5.29 -4.98 9.00
C VAL A 20 -6.80 -4.89 8.88
N ALA A 21 -7.37 -3.91 9.57
CA ALA A 21 -8.72 -3.44 9.33
C ALA A 21 -8.68 -2.03 8.74
N LEU A 22 -9.56 -1.79 7.79
CA LEU A 22 -9.76 -0.53 7.09
C LEU A 22 -11.15 -0.01 7.43
N GLU A 23 -11.23 1.22 7.91
CA GLU A 23 -12.48 1.95 8.08
C GLU A 23 -12.70 2.87 6.89
N LEU A 24 -13.88 2.79 6.29
CA LEU A 24 -14.33 3.66 5.22
C LEU A 24 -15.46 4.54 5.73
N ARG A 25 -15.31 5.86 5.57
CA ARG A 25 -16.40 6.81 5.83
C ARG A 25 -17.14 7.08 4.54
N CYS A 26 -18.46 6.94 4.59
CA CYS A 26 -19.34 7.26 3.49
C CYS A 26 -19.80 8.74 3.57
N GLY A 27 -20.17 9.32 2.43
CA GLY A 27 -20.63 10.70 2.34
C GLY A 27 -21.94 10.98 3.08
N ASN A 28 -22.73 9.94 3.37
CA ASN A 28 -23.94 10.02 4.20
C ASN A 28 -23.64 9.93 5.71
N GLY A 29 -22.37 9.79 6.11
CA GLY A 29 -21.93 9.66 7.50
C GLY A 29 -21.75 8.21 7.98
N ASP A 30 -22.16 7.21 7.21
CA ASP A 30 -22.01 5.80 7.57
C ASP A 30 -20.54 5.39 7.64
N LEU A 31 -20.25 4.42 8.50
CA LEU A 31 -18.94 3.81 8.65
C LEU A 31 -19.00 2.34 8.24
N LEU A 32 -18.09 1.95 7.36
CA LEU A 32 -17.91 0.57 6.93
C LEU A 32 -16.55 0.07 7.40
N THR A 33 -16.56 -1.04 8.12
CA THR A 33 -15.38 -1.79 8.53
C THR A 33 -15.08 -2.86 7.49
N VAL A 34 -13.86 -2.85 6.98
CA VAL A 34 -13.33 -3.82 6.04
C VAL A 34 -12.20 -4.60 6.70
N ALA A 35 -12.39 -5.90 6.93
CA ALA A 35 -11.39 -6.74 7.59
C ALA A 35 -11.65 -8.23 7.34
N TYR A 36 -10.59 -9.03 7.34
CA TYR A 36 -10.74 -10.49 7.37
C TYR A 36 -11.15 -10.96 8.77
N ARG A 37 -12.13 -11.87 8.83
CA ARG A 37 -12.48 -12.65 10.03
C ARG A 37 -12.83 -11.80 11.26
N ARG A 38 -13.49 -10.66 11.05
CA ARG A 38 -14.10 -9.83 12.09
C ARG A 38 -15.62 -9.89 11.98
N LEU A 39 -16.32 -10.04 13.11
CA LEU A 39 -17.78 -10.15 13.13
C LEU A 39 -18.50 -8.83 12.81
N ASP A 40 -17.82 -7.71 13.05
CA ASP A 40 -18.32 -6.35 12.79
C ASP A 40 -17.93 -5.82 11.41
N ALA A 41 -17.21 -6.60 10.61
CA ALA A 41 -16.82 -6.22 9.25
C ALA A 41 -17.99 -6.41 8.29
N GLN A 42 -18.34 -5.35 7.56
CA GLN A 42 -19.36 -5.40 6.49
C GLN A 42 -18.79 -5.99 5.20
N LEU A 43 -17.47 -5.87 5.00
CA LEU A 43 -16.76 -6.41 3.84
C LEU A 43 -15.44 -7.06 4.26
N ASP A 44 -15.01 -8.07 3.52
CA ASP A 44 -13.62 -8.50 3.51
C ASP A 44 -12.80 -7.67 2.48
N PRO A 45 -11.46 -7.60 2.62
CA PRO A 45 -10.62 -6.87 1.68
C PRO A 45 -10.71 -7.34 0.22
N CYS A 46 -10.96 -8.62 -0.04
CA CYS A 46 -11.17 -9.13 -1.41
C CYS A 46 -12.49 -8.61 -2.02
N GLN A 47 -13.54 -8.48 -1.23
CA GLN A 47 -14.83 -7.90 -1.63
C GLN A 47 -14.67 -6.42 -1.95
N LEU A 48 -13.98 -5.66 -1.08
CA LEU A 48 -13.69 -4.25 -1.35
C LEU A 48 -12.87 -4.10 -2.65
N ARG A 49 -11.77 -4.85 -2.79
CA ARG A 49 -10.95 -4.83 -4.01
C ARG A 49 -11.81 -5.07 -5.26
N ARG A 50 -12.63 -6.13 -5.26
CA ARG A 50 -13.54 -6.45 -6.38
C ARG A 50 -14.51 -5.33 -6.68
N ALA A 51 -15.07 -4.68 -5.67
CA ALA A 51 -15.99 -3.56 -5.84
C ALA A 51 -15.32 -2.33 -6.48
N LEU A 52 -14.05 -2.08 -6.18
CA LEU A 52 -13.29 -0.95 -6.75
C LEU A 52 -12.89 -1.17 -8.21
N VAL A 53 -12.55 -2.41 -8.58
CA VAL A 53 -12.12 -2.76 -9.95
C VAL A 53 -13.29 -3.08 -10.87
N ALA A 54 -14.50 -3.24 -10.32
CA ALA A 54 -15.68 -3.54 -11.11
C ALA A 54 -15.92 -2.45 -12.19
N PRO A 55 -16.24 -2.86 -13.43
CA PRO A 55 -16.58 -1.91 -14.49
C PRO A 55 -17.84 -1.13 -14.13
N VAL A 56 -17.94 0.10 -14.63
CA VAL A 56 -19.10 0.96 -14.40
C VAL A 56 -20.31 0.35 -15.12
N ALA A 57 -21.36 0.03 -14.37
CA ALA A 57 -22.64 -0.40 -14.92
C ALA A 57 -23.62 0.78 -14.98
N PRO A 58 -24.33 1.00 -16.10
CA PRO A 58 -25.32 2.08 -16.21
C PRO A 58 -26.37 2.00 -15.09
N GLY A 59 -26.59 3.12 -14.39
CA GLY A 59 -27.59 3.22 -13.32
C GLY A 59 -27.18 2.60 -11.98
N VAL A 60 -25.97 2.03 -11.86
CA VAL A 60 -25.44 1.50 -10.59
C VAL A 60 -24.37 2.45 -10.05
N PRO A 61 -24.57 3.06 -8.87
CA PRO A 61 -23.55 3.90 -8.24
C PRO A 61 -22.26 3.10 -7.95
N ARG A 62 -21.09 3.71 -8.15
CA ARG A 62 -19.83 3.06 -7.75
C ARG A 62 -19.67 3.21 -6.24
N LEU A 63 -19.24 2.14 -5.57
CA LEU A 63 -18.89 2.20 -4.15
C LEU A 63 -17.87 3.32 -3.89
N ALA A 64 -16.87 3.45 -4.75
CA ALA A 64 -15.84 4.47 -4.68
C ALA A 64 -16.38 5.91 -4.59
N ASP A 65 -17.51 6.19 -5.23
CA ASP A 65 -18.10 7.53 -5.27
C ASP A 65 -18.81 7.88 -3.95
N ALA A 66 -19.19 6.87 -3.17
CA ALA A 66 -19.81 7.05 -1.85
C ALA A 66 -18.77 7.24 -0.74
N ILE A 67 -17.50 6.89 -0.95
CA ILE A 67 -16.45 6.93 0.08
C ILE A 67 -15.75 8.30 0.09
N VAL A 68 -15.72 8.94 1.27
CA VAL A 68 -15.08 10.24 1.48
C VAL A 68 -13.77 10.15 2.26
N SER A 69 -13.57 9.09 3.05
CA SER A 69 -12.27 8.81 3.67
C SER A 69 -12.05 7.32 3.88
N ALA A 70 -10.77 6.94 3.97
CA ALA A 70 -10.31 5.56 4.14
C ALA A 70 -9.12 5.56 5.12
N GLU A 71 -9.23 4.87 6.24
CA GLU A 71 -8.24 4.88 7.32
C GLU A 71 -7.93 3.46 7.82
N LEU A 72 -6.65 3.11 7.90
CA LEU A 72 -6.21 1.83 8.49
C LEU A 72 -6.21 1.97 10.02
N ARG A 73 -6.83 1.01 10.72
CA ARG A 73 -7.14 1.14 12.16
C ARG A 73 -6.56 0.08 13.07
N SER A 74 -6.21 -1.09 12.54
CA SER A 74 -5.70 -2.19 13.36
C SER A 74 -4.62 -2.97 12.63
N GLY A 75 -3.84 -3.74 13.40
CA GLY A 75 -2.86 -4.69 12.86
C GLY A 75 -1.55 -4.06 12.36
N VAL A 76 -1.46 -2.73 12.39
CA VAL A 76 -0.28 -1.94 12.01
C VAL A 76 -0.19 -0.69 12.87
N ASP A 77 1.03 -0.17 13.03
CA ASP A 77 1.27 1.19 13.52
C ASP A 77 1.70 2.07 12.35
N ASP A 78 1.11 3.26 12.21
CA ASP A 78 1.57 4.24 11.21
C ASP A 78 2.83 4.95 11.74
N LEU A 79 3.93 4.82 11.00
CA LEU A 79 5.21 5.49 11.32
C LEU A 79 5.34 6.86 10.61
N GLY A 80 4.34 7.26 9.84
CA GLY A 80 4.37 8.45 8.99
C GLY A 80 4.90 8.17 7.59
N ALA A 81 4.75 9.15 6.70
CA ALA A 81 5.17 9.10 5.30
C ALA A 81 4.62 7.89 4.50
N GLY A 82 3.50 7.30 4.95
CA GLY A 82 2.90 6.12 4.32
C GLY A 82 3.59 4.80 4.66
N VAL A 83 4.48 4.77 5.66
CA VAL A 83 5.13 3.56 6.16
C VAL A 83 4.35 3.03 7.36
N LEU A 84 3.94 1.77 7.27
CA LEU A 84 3.26 1.03 8.33
C LEU A 84 4.24 0.03 8.96
N ARG A 85 4.30 0.00 10.28
CA ARG A 85 4.96 -1.06 11.04
C ARG A 85 3.99 -2.19 11.30
N ARG A 86 4.47 -3.42 11.16
CA ARG A 86 3.79 -4.63 11.61
C ARG A 86 4.76 -5.55 12.32
N VAL A 87 4.31 -6.18 13.40
CA VAL A 87 5.06 -7.24 14.09
C VAL A 87 4.36 -8.58 13.84
N ALA A 88 5.11 -9.56 13.36
CA ALA A 88 4.64 -10.90 13.02
C ALA A 88 5.47 -11.95 13.76
N GLY A 89 5.01 -12.35 14.95
CA GLY A 89 5.85 -13.11 15.88
C GLY A 89 7.06 -12.26 16.29
N GLU A 90 8.27 -12.75 16.04
CA GLU A 90 9.53 -12.04 16.32
C GLU A 90 10.02 -11.19 15.14
N THR A 91 9.30 -11.18 14.02
CA THR A 91 9.71 -10.47 12.81
C THR A 91 9.03 -9.12 12.71
N GLU A 92 9.83 -8.05 12.71
CA GLU A 92 9.37 -6.72 12.33
C GLU A 92 9.32 -6.54 10.81
N GLN A 93 8.27 -5.88 10.36
CA GLN A 93 8.02 -5.59 8.95
C GLN A 93 7.73 -4.10 8.78
N ARG A 94 8.10 -3.57 7.61
CA ARG A 94 7.64 -2.26 7.14
C ARG A 94 6.88 -2.44 5.85
N TRP A 95 5.69 -1.87 5.83
CA TRP A 95 4.76 -1.97 4.72
C TRP A 95 4.49 -0.59 4.16
N PHE A 96 4.48 -0.44 2.85
CA PHE A 96 4.07 0.78 2.19
C PHE A 96 3.50 0.43 0.81
N ALA A 97 2.89 1.41 0.15
CA ALA A 97 2.37 1.26 -1.20
C ALA A 97 3.09 2.20 -2.16
N THR A 98 3.19 1.78 -3.42
CA THR A 98 3.71 2.55 -4.55
C THR A 98 2.84 2.27 -5.77
N THR A 99 2.81 3.18 -6.72
CA THR A 99 2.16 3.06 -8.03
C THR A 99 3.08 2.44 -9.08
N LEU A 100 4.36 2.24 -8.76
CA LEU A 100 5.29 1.51 -9.62
C LEU A 100 4.84 0.06 -9.80
N GLY A 101 5.06 -0.46 -11.01
CA GLY A 101 4.98 -1.90 -11.26
C GLY A 101 6.07 -2.66 -10.50
N ALA A 102 5.90 -3.98 -10.35
CA ALA A 102 6.81 -4.82 -9.57
C ALA A 102 8.28 -4.71 -10.02
N ASP A 103 8.53 -4.76 -11.33
CA ASP A 103 9.88 -4.69 -11.89
C ASP A 103 10.54 -3.33 -11.65
N ALA A 104 9.77 -2.24 -11.78
CA ALA A 104 10.27 -0.90 -11.53
C ALA A 104 10.59 -0.68 -10.04
N ALA A 105 9.74 -1.18 -9.14
CA ALA A 105 10.00 -1.15 -7.71
C ALA A 105 11.24 -1.99 -7.34
N ALA A 106 11.38 -3.20 -7.89
CA ALA A 106 12.56 -4.04 -7.67
C ALA A 106 13.85 -3.32 -8.13
N ALA A 107 13.84 -2.73 -9.34
CA ALA A 107 14.97 -1.96 -9.85
C ALA A 107 15.29 -0.70 -9.02
N VAL A 108 14.31 -0.13 -8.30
CA VAL A 108 14.57 0.90 -7.29
C VAL A 108 15.37 0.31 -6.14
N PHE A 109 14.96 -0.83 -5.58
CA PHE A 109 15.60 -1.43 -4.40
C PHE A 109 17.00 -1.99 -4.68
N ASP A 110 17.25 -2.49 -5.90
CA ASP A 110 18.58 -2.94 -6.32
C ASP A 110 19.64 -1.81 -6.32
N ARG A 111 19.21 -0.56 -6.31
CA ARG A 111 20.07 0.63 -6.25
C ARG A 111 20.24 1.19 -4.83
N CYS A 112 19.83 0.43 -3.81
CA CYS A 112 19.97 0.83 -2.41
C CYS A 112 21.44 0.92 -2.01
N ASP A 113 21.91 2.14 -1.75
CA ASP A 113 23.28 2.44 -1.35
C ASP A 113 23.38 2.82 0.13
N LEU A 114 22.65 2.09 0.98
CA LEU A 114 22.71 2.29 2.42
C LEU A 114 23.88 1.51 3.07
N GLY A 115 24.78 0.90 2.28
CA GLY A 115 25.90 0.11 2.82
C GLY A 115 25.45 -1.12 3.61
N LEU A 116 24.34 -1.75 3.21
CA LEU A 116 23.88 -3.01 3.80
C LEU A 116 24.65 -4.17 3.19
N ALA A 117 24.91 -5.21 3.99
CA ALA A 117 25.42 -6.46 3.45
C ALA A 117 24.36 -7.12 2.56
N ASP A 118 24.81 -7.80 1.50
CA ASP A 118 23.93 -8.54 0.60
C ASP A 118 23.05 -9.52 1.37
N GLY A 119 21.75 -9.48 1.05
CA GLY A 119 20.77 -10.35 1.69
C GLY A 119 20.51 -10.06 3.16
N ALA A 120 20.96 -8.92 3.72
CA ALA A 120 20.62 -8.48 5.09
C ALA A 120 19.21 -7.86 5.21
N MET A 121 18.60 -7.55 4.06
CA MET A 121 17.22 -7.10 3.91
C MET A 121 16.52 -7.89 2.83
N SER A 122 15.22 -8.11 3.02
CA SER A 122 14.33 -8.66 2.00
C SER A 122 13.24 -7.65 1.69
N ALA A 123 13.01 -7.40 0.41
CA ALA A 123 11.89 -6.64 -0.09
C ALA A 123 10.99 -7.57 -0.90
N ARG A 124 9.73 -7.71 -0.47
CA ARG A 124 8.71 -8.43 -1.23
C ARG A 124 7.73 -7.43 -1.82
N VAL A 125 7.61 -7.44 -3.14
CA VAL A 125 6.66 -6.61 -3.87
C VAL A 125 5.44 -7.44 -4.23
N LEU A 126 4.26 -6.93 -3.87
CA LEU A 126 2.96 -7.54 -4.08
C LEU A 126 2.18 -6.63 -5.03
N PRO A 127 2.29 -6.84 -6.35
CA PRO A 127 1.59 -6.02 -7.33
C PRO A 127 0.10 -6.34 -7.35
N ASP A 128 -0.72 -5.29 -7.45
CA ASP A 128 -2.14 -5.34 -7.77
C ASP A 128 -2.39 -4.53 -9.04
N ALA A 129 -2.27 -5.19 -10.19
CA ALA A 129 -2.39 -4.56 -11.50
C ALA A 129 -3.77 -3.94 -11.74
N ASP A 130 -4.83 -4.53 -11.17
CA ASP A 130 -6.20 -4.01 -11.35
C ASP A 130 -6.41 -2.70 -10.58
N LEU A 131 -5.74 -2.54 -9.43
CA LEU A 131 -5.74 -1.28 -8.67
C LEU A 131 -4.63 -0.30 -9.10
N GLY A 132 -3.67 -0.76 -9.91
CA GLY A 132 -2.48 0.01 -10.29
C GLY A 132 -1.61 0.38 -9.08
N VAL A 133 -1.53 -0.50 -8.08
CA VAL A 133 -0.76 -0.31 -6.84
C VAL A 133 0.08 -1.54 -6.58
N SER A 134 1.34 -1.36 -6.19
CA SER A 134 2.17 -2.40 -5.60
C SER A 134 2.33 -2.15 -4.10
N VAL A 135 2.08 -3.16 -3.28
CA VAL A 135 2.37 -3.13 -1.85
C VAL A 135 3.74 -3.75 -1.59
N VAL A 136 4.59 -3.06 -0.84
CA VAL A 136 5.94 -3.52 -0.53
C VAL A 136 6.02 -3.91 0.94
N CYS A 137 6.62 -5.05 1.22
CA CYS A 137 6.97 -5.53 2.55
C CYS A 137 8.48 -5.61 2.67
N LEU A 138 9.06 -4.79 3.54
CA LEU A 138 10.46 -4.87 3.93
C LEU A 138 10.61 -5.66 5.22
N THR A 139 11.63 -6.50 5.28
CA THR A 139 11.94 -7.31 6.45
C THR A 139 13.45 -7.45 6.60
N ALA A 140 13.93 -7.31 7.83
CA ALA A 140 15.32 -7.60 8.15
C ALA A 140 15.53 -9.12 8.21
N THR A 141 16.51 -9.61 7.47
CA THR A 141 16.92 -11.02 7.49
C THR A 141 18.13 -11.24 8.38
N HIS A 142 18.79 -10.17 8.83
CA HIS A 142 19.93 -10.21 9.75
C HIS A 142 19.75 -9.23 10.92
N PRO A 143 20.11 -9.59 12.17
CA PRO A 143 19.94 -8.73 13.35
C PRO A 143 20.64 -7.37 13.24
N SER A 144 21.81 -7.31 12.59
CA SER A 144 22.54 -6.04 12.41
C SER A 144 21.77 -5.04 11.54
N ALA A 145 20.89 -5.53 10.64
CA ALA A 145 20.13 -4.71 9.73
C ALA A 145 18.73 -4.36 10.30
N ALA A 146 18.23 -5.12 11.29
CA ALA A 146 16.96 -4.86 11.95
C ALA A 146 16.85 -3.43 12.51
N ARG A 147 17.94 -2.90 13.07
CA ARG A 147 18.00 -1.52 13.60
C ARG A 147 17.90 -0.44 12.52
N ARG A 148 18.12 -0.80 11.25
CA ARG A 148 18.08 0.11 10.10
C ARG A 148 16.80 -0.03 9.29
N LEU A 149 15.86 -0.87 9.71
CA LEU A 149 14.66 -1.15 8.93
C LEU A 149 13.82 0.12 8.65
N ASP A 150 13.75 1.04 9.62
CA ASP A 150 13.07 2.34 9.44
C ASP A 150 13.78 3.23 8.41
N GLU A 151 15.10 3.29 8.45
CA GLU A 151 15.93 4.05 7.51
C GLU A 151 15.78 3.50 6.08
N VAL A 152 15.82 2.17 5.93
CA VAL A 152 15.60 1.49 4.65
C VAL A 152 14.19 1.73 4.12
N ALA A 153 13.17 1.71 4.99
CA ALA A 153 11.80 1.99 4.59
C ALA A 153 11.62 3.44 4.12
N ALA A 154 12.17 4.41 4.87
CA ALA A 154 12.12 5.82 4.50
C ALA A 154 12.83 6.07 3.15
N TRP A 155 14.02 5.49 2.96
CA TRP A 155 14.74 5.57 1.69
C TRP A 155 13.92 4.92 0.55
N SER A 156 13.36 3.75 0.78
CA SER A 156 12.59 3.00 -0.23
C SER A 156 11.36 3.78 -0.70
N VAL A 157 10.59 4.36 0.24
CA VAL A 157 9.45 5.21 -0.09
C VAL A 157 9.89 6.43 -0.89
N GLY A 158 10.96 7.12 -0.45
CA GLY A 158 11.47 8.30 -1.16
C GLY A 158 11.95 7.96 -2.58
N ALA A 159 12.66 6.85 -2.75
CA ALA A 159 13.17 6.40 -4.03
C ALA A 159 12.03 5.98 -4.98
N CYS A 160 11.00 5.29 -4.47
CA CYS A 160 9.78 5.00 -5.22
C CYS A 160 9.09 6.29 -5.68
N LEU A 161 8.88 7.24 -4.78
CA LEU A 161 8.23 8.53 -5.10
C LEU A 161 8.97 9.29 -6.20
N VAL A 162 10.31 9.34 -6.13
CA VAL A 162 11.13 9.99 -7.17
C VAL A 162 10.96 9.29 -8.53
N ALA A 163 10.92 7.96 -8.54
CA ALA A 163 10.72 7.19 -9.76
C ALA A 163 9.32 7.42 -10.36
N GLU A 164 8.28 7.43 -9.53
CA GLU A 164 6.89 7.72 -9.94
C GLU A 164 6.77 9.10 -10.59
N LEU A 165 7.32 10.13 -9.94
CA LEU A 165 7.37 11.49 -10.48
C LEU A 165 8.10 11.53 -11.83
N GLY A 166 9.19 10.78 -11.96
CA GLY A 166 9.92 10.64 -13.23
C GLY A 166 9.07 10.01 -14.34
N GLU A 167 8.27 8.99 -14.04
CA GLU A 167 7.35 8.37 -15.01
C GLU A 167 6.22 9.32 -15.41
N MET A 168 5.65 10.04 -14.45
CA MET A 168 4.61 11.05 -14.71
C MET A 168 5.11 12.16 -15.63
N LEU A 169 6.30 12.70 -15.37
CA LEU A 169 6.90 13.76 -16.21
C LEU A 169 7.14 13.29 -17.65
N ARG A 170 7.60 12.04 -17.83
CA ARG A 170 7.77 11.43 -19.16
C ARG A 170 6.45 11.14 -19.87
N ALA A 171 5.38 10.87 -19.13
CA ALA A 171 4.05 10.70 -19.71
C ALA A 171 3.51 12.05 -20.22
N VAL A 172 3.66 13.11 -19.41
CA VAL A 172 3.24 14.47 -19.79
C VAL A 172 4.03 14.99 -20.99
N SER A 173 5.33 14.71 -21.08
CA SER A 173 6.14 15.16 -22.23
C SER A 173 5.81 14.44 -23.53
N ARG A 174 5.31 13.19 -23.47
CA ARG A 174 4.91 12.40 -24.66
C ARG A 174 3.50 12.72 -25.15
N ALA A 175 2.66 13.33 -24.32
CA ALA A 175 1.30 13.73 -24.67
C ALA A 175 1.22 15.12 -25.33
N ARG A 176 2.35 15.80 -25.49
CA ARG A 176 2.51 17.09 -26.19
C ARG A 176 3.17 16.88 -27.54
#